data_AF-A0A7R9ZM85-F1
#
_entry.id   AF-A0A7R9ZM85-F1
#
_cell.length_a   1.000
_cell.length_b   1.000
_cell.length_c   1.000
_cell.angle_alpha   90.00
_cell.angle_beta   90.00
_cell.angle_gamma   90.00
#
_symmetry.space_group_name_H-M   'P 1'
#
loop_
_entity.id
_entity.type
_entity.pdbx_description
1 polymer ?
#
loop_
_entity_poly.entity_id
_entity_poly.type
_entity_poly.pdbx_seq_one_letter_code
_entity_poly.pdbx_strand_id
1 'polypeptide(L)'
;GPFNPNTLNTCTFLIKALAVINTFAVNYRGRPFMEDLQDNKLMLRTLQVSYAVLLICTLQAFPPLNDLLQLSEFPNTDGGTWRDWETAEADSPSVAIVESIGFPVFMLLLMITDTALVFMAERMTLAAFGG
;
A
#
# COMPACT_ATOMS: atom_id res chain seq x y z
N GLY A 1 18.01 -12.13 -16.54
CA GLY A 1 17.86 -10.99 -17.46
C GLY A 1 17.97 -9.70 -16.66
N PRO A 2 18.12 -8.53 -17.32
CA PRO A 2 18.09 -7.23 -16.64
C PRO A 2 16.72 -6.97 -16.00
N PHE A 3 16.68 -6.22 -14.90
CA PHE A 3 15.43 -5.79 -14.26
C PHE A 3 14.70 -4.83 -15.20
N ASN A 4 13.41 -5.10 -15.47
CA ASN A 4 12.56 -4.23 -16.26
C ASN A 4 11.41 -3.72 -15.37
N PRO A 5 11.42 -2.42 -14.97
CA PRO A 5 10.36 -1.87 -14.15
C PRO A 5 9.02 -1.94 -14.89
N ASN A 6 7.97 -2.34 -14.17
CA ASN A 6 6.62 -2.41 -14.70
C ASN A 6 5.59 -2.13 -13.59
N THR A 7 4.34 -1.94 -13.99
CA THR A 7 3.22 -1.62 -13.08
C THR A 7 3.05 -2.68 -12.00
N LEU A 8 3.12 -3.97 -12.36
CA LEU A 8 2.96 -5.07 -11.40
C LEU A 8 4.05 -5.05 -10.32
N ASN A 9 5.30 -4.85 -10.70
CA ASN A 9 6.44 -4.76 -9.78
C ASN A 9 6.25 -3.61 -8.81
N THR A 10 5.78 -2.47 -9.31
CA THR A 10 5.49 -1.26 -8.53
C THR A 10 4.40 -1.51 -7.51
N CYS A 11 3.25 -2.05 -7.94
CA CYS A 11 2.15 -2.38 -7.04
C CYS A 11 2.57 -3.40 -5.98
N THR A 12 3.28 -4.44 -6.40
CA THR A 12 3.78 -5.49 -5.52
C THR A 12 4.73 -4.93 -4.47
N PHE A 13 5.63 -4.04 -4.88
CA PHE A 13 6.54 -3.37 -3.95
C PHE A 13 5.78 -2.53 -2.92
N LEU A 14 4.85 -1.68 -3.36
CA LEU A 14 4.07 -0.80 -2.48
C LEU A 14 3.23 -1.59 -1.46
N ILE A 15 2.55 -2.65 -1.91
CA ILE A 15 1.74 -3.51 -1.05
C ILE A 15 2.63 -4.27 -0.06
N LYS A 16 3.77 -4.81 -0.51
CA LYS A 16 4.71 -5.51 0.39
C LYS A 16 5.32 -4.58 1.43
N ALA A 17 5.73 -3.38 1.02
CA ALA A 17 6.27 -2.38 1.93
C ALA A 17 5.22 -1.98 2.97
N LEU A 18 3.98 -1.76 2.55
CA LEU A 18 2.86 -1.50 3.45
C LEU A 18 2.63 -2.65 4.43
N ALA A 19 2.61 -3.89 3.95
CA ALA A 19 2.41 -5.06 4.80
C ALA A 19 3.48 -5.17 5.89
N VAL A 20 4.74 -4.85 5.58
CA VAL A 20 5.82 -4.81 6.58
C VAL A 20 5.56 -3.73 7.63
N ILE A 21 5.15 -2.54 7.21
CA ILE A 21 4.81 -1.43 8.13
C ILE A 21 3.62 -1.80 9.02
N ASN A 22 2.55 -2.35 8.44
CA ASN A 22 1.35 -2.80 9.16
C ASN A 22 1.69 -3.91 10.16
N THR A 23 2.51 -4.88 9.75
CA THR A 23 2.99 -5.96 10.63
C THR A 23 3.77 -5.37 11.80
N PHE A 24 4.67 -4.43 11.55
CA PHE A 24 5.41 -3.76 12.61
C PHE A 24 4.47 -2.99 13.56
N ALA A 25 3.51 -2.24 13.03
CA ALA A 25 2.57 -1.44 13.81
C ALA A 25 1.68 -2.30 14.73
N VAL A 26 1.10 -3.39 14.21
CA VAL A 26 0.22 -4.29 14.97
C VAL A 26 1.00 -5.15 15.97
N ASN A 27 2.23 -5.56 15.62
CA ASN A 27 3.03 -6.37 16.53
C ASN A 27 3.78 -5.55 17.58
N TYR A 28 3.73 -4.21 17.50
CA TYR A 28 4.35 -3.36 18.50
C TYR A 28 3.58 -3.45 19.81
N ARG A 29 4.05 -4.28 20.74
CA ARG A 29 3.52 -4.38 22.09
C ARG A 29 4.29 -3.44 23.03
N GLY A 30 3.53 -2.61 23.73
CA GLY A 30 4.06 -1.70 24.74
C GLY A 30 4.47 -2.39 26.05
N ARG A 31 4.12 -1.78 27.19
CA ARG A 31 4.58 -2.23 28.53
C ARG A 31 4.19 -3.69 28.81
N PRO A 32 4.97 -4.48 29.61
CA PRO A 32 6.05 -4.06 30.51
C PRO A 32 7.47 -4.02 29.92
N PHE A 33 7.69 -4.43 28.67
CA PHE A 33 9.04 -4.58 28.09
C PHE A 33 9.45 -3.47 27.10
N MET A 34 8.49 -2.71 26.56
CA MET A 34 8.72 -1.53 25.72
C MET A 34 7.80 -0.38 26.12
N GLU A 35 8.15 0.85 25.79
CA GLU A 35 7.26 2.00 25.90
C GLU A 35 6.11 1.86 24.90
N ASP A 36 4.93 2.37 25.25
CA ASP A 36 3.79 2.37 24.32
C ASP A 36 4.16 3.19 23.07
N LEU A 37 3.57 2.83 21.92
CA LEU A 37 3.94 3.43 20.63
C LEU A 37 3.75 4.95 20.63
N GLN A 38 2.78 5.44 21.41
CA GLN A 38 2.49 6.87 21.57
C GLN A 38 3.50 7.59 22.47
N ASP A 39 4.09 6.88 23.43
CA ASP A 39 5.13 7.42 24.33
C ASP A 39 6.47 7.51 23.58
N ASN A 40 6.78 6.52 22.74
CA ASN A 40 7.99 6.50 21.92
C ASN A 40 7.86 7.36 20.66
N LYS A 41 8.10 8.67 20.82
CA LYS A 41 8.03 9.68 19.74
C LYS A 41 8.92 9.36 18.53
N LEU A 42 10.04 8.67 18.72
CA LEU A 42 10.94 8.32 17.62
C LEU A 42 10.31 7.25 16.73
N MET A 43 9.75 6.20 17.33
CA MET A 43 9.08 5.13 16.58
C MET A 43 7.79 5.62 15.93
N LEU A 44 6.99 6.42 16.64
CA LEU A 44 5.79 7.01 16.06
C LEU A 44 6.09 7.87 14.83
N ARG A 45 7.11 8.73 14.91
CA ARG A 45 7.54 9.57 13.77
C ARG A 45 8.05 8.72 12.62
N THR A 46 8.81 7.66 12.90
CA THR A 46 9.32 6.75 11.86
C THR A 46 8.16 6.07 11.14
N LEU A 47 7.17 5.58 11.88
CA LEU A 47 5.98 4.97 11.31
C LEU A 47 5.19 5.95 10.44
N GLN A 48 4.97 7.17 10.93
CA GLN A 48 4.31 8.24 10.18
C GLN A 48 5.05 8.61 8.89
N VAL A 49 6.39 8.74 8.96
CA VAL A 49 7.23 9.03 7.79
C VAL A 49 7.13 7.89 6.76
N SER A 50 7.17 6.63 7.20
CA SER A 50 7.04 5.48 6.29
C SER A 50 5.69 5.46 5.56
N TYR A 51 4.57 5.71 6.26
CA TYR A 51 3.26 5.85 5.61
C TYR A 51 3.21 7.04 4.65
N ALA A 52 3.79 8.18 5.03
CA ALA A 52 3.83 9.38 4.18
C ALA A 52 4.64 9.13 2.90
N VAL A 53 5.79 8.46 3.01
CA VAL A 53 6.62 8.08 1.86
C VAL A 53 5.84 7.17 0.91
N LEU A 54 5.17 6.14 1.44
CA LEU A 54 4.34 5.26 0.60
C LEU A 54 3.21 6.03 -0.09
N LEU A 55 2.54 6.95 0.61
CA LEU A 55 1.47 7.76 0.04
C LEU A 55 2.01 8.66 -1.09
N ILE A 56 3.18 9.29 -0.91
CA ILE A 56 3.83 10.11 -1.94
C ILE A 56 4.17 9.26 -3.17
N CYS A 57 4.71 8.06 -2.97
CA CYS A 57 5.04 7.14 -4.06
C CYS A 57 3.79 6.69 -4.82
N THR A 58 2.73 6.30 -4.10
CA THR A 58 1.45 5.85 -4.70
C THR A 58 0.73 6.98 -5.42
N LEU A 59 0.79 8.22 -4.92
CA LEU A 59 0.24 9.38 -5.64
C LEU A 59 1.12 9.84 -6.81
N GLN A 60 2.32 9.28 -6.94
CA GLN A 60 3.35 9.75 -7.88
C GLN A 60 3.63 11.25 -7.74
N ALA A 61 3.45 11.80 -6.53
CA ALA A 61 3.53 13.23 -6.27
C ALA A 61 4.98 13.76 -6.30
N PHE A 62 5.96 12.86 -6.16
CA PHE A 62 7.38 13.20 -6.17
C PHE A 62 8.18 12.24 -7.07
N PRO A 63 8.29 12.55 -8.38
CA PRO A 63 8.96 11.70 -9.37
C PRO A 63 10.40 11.27 -9.01
N PRO A 64 11.27 12.14 -8.42
CA PRO A 64 12.63 11.73 -8.08
C PRO A 64 12.72 10.55 -7.11
N LEU A 65 11.73 10.40 -6.22
CA LEU A 65 11.67 9.26 -5.29
C LEU A 65 11.17 8.00 -5.98
N ASN A 66 10.24 8.14 -6.93
CA ASN A 66 9.76 7.02 -7.74
C ASN A 66 10.89 6.47 -8.62
N ASP A 67 11.68 7.35 -9.24
CA ASP A 67 12.84 6.96 -10.05
C ASP A 67 13.91 6.26 -9.20
N LEU A 68 14.18 6.79 -8.00
CA LEU A 68 15.12 6.19 -7.06
C LEU A 68 14.71 4.76 -6.66
N LEU A 69 13.41 4.55 -6.49
CA LEU A 69 12.81 3.26 -6.14
C LEU A 69 12.50 2.38 -7.36
N GLN A 70 12.81 2.86 -8.58
CA GLN A 70 12.52 2.19 -9.85
C GLN A 70 11.05 1.81 -10.01
N LEU A 71 10.15 2.69 -9.56
CA LEU A 71 8.71 2.54 -9.68
C LEU A 71 8.29 2.96 -11.10
N SER A 72 7.62 2.05 -11.78
CA SER A 72 6.99 2.30 -13.07
C SER A 72 5.82 3.27 -12.92
N GLU A 73 5.57 4.04 -13.95
CA GLU A 73 4.37 4.85 -14.03
C GLU A 73 3.12 3.98 -14.04
N PHE A 74 2.07 4.47 -13.39
CA PHE A 74 0.78 3.81 -13.43
C PHE A 74 0.08 4.06 -14.78
N PRO A 75 -0.76 3.11 -15.24
CA PRO A 75 -1.54 3.31 -16.44
C PRO A 75 -2.51 4.50 -16.23
N ASN A 76 -2.30 5.58 -16.97
CA ASN A 76 -3.34 6.60 -17.13
C ASN A 76 -4.44 6.07 -18.05
N THR A 77 -5.66 6.57 -17.86
CA THR A 77 -6.87 6.30 -18.67
C THR A 77 -6.76 6.87 -20.10
N ASP A 78 -5.54 6.93 -20.65
CA ASP A 78 -5.21 7.56 -21.92
C ASP A 78 -4.92 6.43 -22.92
N GLY A 79 -5.98 5.71 -23.29
CA GLY A 79 -6.10 4.83 -24.45
C GLY A 79 -4.82 4.19 -25.01
N GLY A 80 -4.57 2.93 -24.62
CA GLY A 80 -4.09 1.91 -25.57
C GLY A 80 -2.61 1.53 -25.53
N THR A 81 -2.19 0.80 -24.49
CA THR A 81 -1.06 -0.18 -24.57
C THR A 81 -1.13 -1.27 -23.49
N TRP A 82 -1.86 -1.06 -22.38
CA TRP A 82 -2.14 -2.11 -21.39
C TRP A 82 -3.30 -3.04 -21.78
N ARG A 83 -3.95 -2.76 -22.91
CA ARG A 83 -5.19 -3.40 -23.39
C ARG A 83 -4.95 -4.69 -24.19
N ASP A 84 -3.72 -5.20 -24.22
CA ASP A 84 -3.35 -6.37 -25.04
C ASP A 84 -3.33 -7.70 -24.27
N TRP A 85 -3.42 -7.68 -22.93
CA TRP A 85 -3.42 -8.90 -22.09
C TRP A 85 -4.75 -9.19 -21.37
N GLU A 86 -5.76 -8.32 -21.54
CA GLU A 86 -7.03 -8.39 -20.80
C GLU A 86 -8.23 -8.51 -21.74
N THR A 87 -8.07 -9.11 -22.93
CA THR A 87 -9.19 -9.29 -23.88
C THR A 87 -10.10 -10.48 -23.55
N ALA A 88 -9.98 -11.09 -22.37
CA ALA A 88 -10.87 -12.15 -21.89
C ALA A 88 -11.68 -11.77 -20.63
N GLU A 89 -11.35 -10.66 -19.96
CA GLU A 89 -11.90 -10.29 -18.64
C GLU A 89 -12.32 -8.80 -18.55
N ALA A 90 -12.37 -8.12 -19.70
CA ALA A 90 -12.71 -6.71 -19.88
C ALA A 90 -14.16 -6.33 -19.52
N ASP A 91 -14.95 -7.26 -18.98
CA ASP A 91 -16.36 -7.06 -18.59
C ASP A 91 -16.58 -7.35 -17.10
N SER A 92 -15.53 -7.20 -16.28
CA SER A 92 -15.61 -7.34 -14.82
C SER A 92 -15.86 -5.97 -14.16
N PRO A 93 -16.83 -5.86 -13.22
CA PRO A 93 -17.21 -4.57 -12.61
C PRO A 93 -16.04 -3.88 -11.88
N SER A 94 -15.05 -4.65 -11.46
CA SER A 94 -13.80 -4.18 -10.87
C SER A 94 -12.99 -3.27 -11.80
N VAL A 95 -12.87 -3.62 -13.09
CA VAL A 95 -12.09 -2.84 -14.06
C VAL A 95 -12.74 -1.48 -14.33
N ALA A 96 -14.07 -1.47 -14.46
CA ALA A 96 -14.85 -0.24 -14.62
C ALA A 96 -14.71 0.71 -13.42
N ILE A 97 -14.60 0.17 -12.20
CA ILE A 97 -14.34 0.98 -11.00
C ILE A 97 -12.95 1.61 -11.09
N VAL A 98 -11.90 0.86 -11.43
CA VAL A 98 -10.53 1.37 -11.55
C VAL A 98 -10.43 2.48 -12.61
N GLU A 99 -11.07 2.31 -13.76
CA GLU A 99 -11.08 3.31 -14.83
C GLU A 99 -11.79 4.61 -14.43
N SER A 100 -12.80 4.54 -13.55
CA SER A 100 -13.57 5.71 -13.12
C SER A 100 -12.84 6.63 -12.12
N ILE A 101 -11.97 6.07 -11.28
CA ILE A 101 -11.29 6.78 -10.19
C ILE A 101 -9.80 7.02 -10.47
N GLY A 102 -9.22 6.30 -11.43
CA GLY A 102 -7.80 6.32 -11.73
C GLY A 102 -7.00 5.34 -10.89
N PHE A 103 -5.95 4.78 -11.50
CA PHE A 103 -5.11 3.74 -10.90
C PHE A 103 -4.43 4.16 -9.57
N PRO A 104 -3.90 5.38 -9.39
CA PRO A 104 -3.33 5.81 -8.10
C PRO A 104 -4.35 5.80 -6.96
N VAL A 105 -5.58 6.23 -7.23
CA VAL A 105 -6.66 6.27 -6.23
C VAL A 105 -7.11 4.86 -5.88
N PHE A 106 -7.24 3.98 -6.87
CA PHE A 106 -7.50 2.56 -6.65
C PHE A 106 -6.46 1.93 -5.72
N MET A 107 -5.18 2.15 -5.99
CA MET A 107 -4.08 1.66 -5.14
C MET A 107 -4.17 2.22 -3.72
N LEU A 108 -4.49 3.51 -3.53
CA LEU A 108 -4.69 4.08 -2.21
C LEU A 108 -5.85 3.43 -1.45
N LEU A 109 -6.99 3.20 -2.12
CA LEU A 109 -8.12 2.53 -1.49
C LEU A 109 -7.77 1.11 -1.06
N LEU A 110 -7.01 0.37 -1.88
CA LEU A 110 -6.51 -0.95 -1.53
C LEU A 110 -5.61 -0.88 -0.29
N MET A 111 -4.65 0.04 -0.27
CA MET A 111 -3.73 0.23 0.87
C MET A 111 -4.46 0.62 2.17
N ILE A 112 -5.46 1.50 2.08
CA ILE A 112 -6.31 1.89 3.22
C ILE A 112 -7.11 0.69 3.71
N THR A 113 -7.71 -0.06 2.79
CA THR A 113 -8.52 -1.25 3.11
C THR A 113 -7.67 -2.33 3.77
N ASP A 114 -6.48 -2.63 3.25
CA ASP A 114 -5.54 -3.59 3.83
C ASP A 114 -5.14 -3.19 5.26
N THR A 115 -4.78 -1.92 5.44
CA THR A 115 -4.44 -1.38 6.76
C THR A 115 -5.62 -1.53 7.72
N ALA A 116 -6.81 -1.10 7.32
CA ALA A 116 -8.02 -1.23 8.14
C ALA A 116 -8.33 -2.69 8.51
N LEU A 117 -8.18 -3.63 7.58
CA LEU A 117 -8.43 -5.05 7.79
C LEU A 117 -7.43 -5.64 8.79
N VAL A 118 -6.15 -5.30 8.67
CA VAL A 118 -5.11 -5.75 9.60
C VAL A 118 -5.39 -5.26 11.03
N PHE A 119 -5.74 -3.98 11.20
CA PHE A 119 -6.14 -3.45 12.51
C PHE A 119 -7.44 -4.08 13.03
N MET A 120 -8.44 -4.31 12.16
CA MET A 120 -9.68 -4.98 12.56
C MET A 120 -9.41 -6.42 12.99
N ALA A 121 -8.55 -7.15 12.27
CA ALA A 121 -8.14 -8.50 12.61
C ALA A 121 -7.46 -8.55 13.98
N GLU A 122 -6.55 -7.61 14.27
CA GLU A 122 -5.97 -7.46 15.61
C GLU A 122 -7.06 -7.29 16.67
N ARG A 123 -7.99 -6.33 16.49
CA ARG A 123 -9.06 -6.09 17.45
C ARG A 123 -9.96 -7.31 17.64
N MET A 124 -10.25 -8.07 16.58
CA MET A 124 -11.00 -9.32 16.66
C MET A 124 -10.25 -10.40 17.45
N THR A 125 -8.94 -10.55 17.23
CA THR A 125 -8.13 -11.50 18.02
C THR A 125 -8.10 -11.13 19.50
N LEU A 126 -7.94 -9.85 19.83
CA LEU A 126 -7.98 -9.38 21.21
C LEU A 126 -9.36 -9.59 21.84
N ALA A 127 -10.45 -9.40 21.10
CA ALA A 127 -11.80 -9.65 21.59
C ALA A 127 -12.10 -11.15 21.80
N ALA A 128 -11.55 -12.03 20.97
CA ALA A 128 -11.77 -13.47 21.05
C ALA A 128 -10.93 -14.16 22.14
N PHE A 129 -9.72 -13.67 22.40
CA PHE A 129 -8.75 -14.31 23.30
C PHE A 129 -8.41 -13.48 24.56
N GLY A 130 -8.87 -12.22 24.64
CA GLY A 130 -8.69 -11.35 25.80
C GLY A 130 -9.83 -11.40 26.82
N GLY A 131 -10.71 -12.40 26.73
CA GLY A 131 -11.73 -12.75 27.72
C GLY A 131 -11.27 -13.82 28.70
#